data_AF-A0A366VYA0-F1
#
_entry.id   AF-A0A366VYA0-F1
#
_cell.length_a   1.000
_cell.length_b   1.000
_cell.length_c   1.000
_cell.angle_alpha   90.00
_cell.angle_beta   90.00
_cell.angle_gamma   90.00
#
_symmetry.space_group_name_H-M   'P 1'
#
loop_
_entity.id
_entity.type
_entity.pdbx_description
1 polymer ?
#
loop_
_entity_poly.entity_id
_entity_poly.type
_entity_poly.pdbx_seq_one_letter_code
_entity_poly.pdbx_strand_id
1 'polypeptide(L)'
;MREWQHCERGKRFVRSVRYIMLVDTGASNADATREALLLFGELSTPQDDINAIRFAQDMADRMTGGKQQPWIQAAKARGFGGGV
;
A
#
# COMPACT_ATOMS: atom_id res chain seq x y z
N MET A 1 22.35 -4.12 -4.37
CA MET A 1 21.42 -5.09 -3.74
C MET A 1 20.53 -4.50 -2.63
N ARG A 2 21.00 -3.57 -1.78
CA ARG A 2 20.16 -2.98 -0.70
C ARG A 2 19.06 -2.04 -1.21
N GLU A 3 19.33 -1.26 -2.25
CA GLU A 3 18.38 -0.27 -2.81
C GLU A 3 17.08 -0.91 -3.34
N TRP A 4 17.19 -2.06 -4.01
CA TRP A 4 16.05 -2.83 -4.48
C TRP A 4 15.13 -3.31 -3.35
N GLN A 5 15.71 -3.75 -2.22
CA GLN A 5 14.92 -4.18 -1.06
C GLN A 5 14.18 -3.02 -0.40
N HIS A 6 14.78 -1.83 -0.34
CA HIS A 6 14.12 -0.62 0.15
C HIS A 6 12.97 -0.18 -0.79
N CYS A 7 13.16 -0.30 -2.10
CA CYS A 7 12.13 -0.02 -3.10
C CYS A 7 10.91 -0.95 -2.95
N GLU A 8 11.13 -2.26 -2.86
CA GLU A 8 10.02 -3.23 -2.72
C GLU A 8 9.27 -3.08 -1.39
N ARG A 9 9.98 -2.74 -0.31
CA ARG A 9 9.35 -2.42 0.97
C ARG A 9 8.48 -1.16 0.87
N GLY A 10 8.93 -0.14 0.15
CA GLY A 10 8.16 1.08 -0.12
C GLY A 10 6.90 0.81 -0.92
N LYS A 11 6.99 0.04 -2.01
CA LYS A 11 5.82 -0.39 -2.80
C LYS A 11 4.82 -1.16 -1.94
N ARG A 12 5.29 -2.15 -1.18
CA ARG A 12 4.44 -2.93 -0.26
C ARG A 12 3.71 -2.03 0.73
N PHE A 13 4.40 -1.05 1.30
CA PHE A 13 3.79 -0.08 2.21
C PHE A 13 2.64 0.68 1.54
N VAL A 14 2.88 1.29 0.37
CA VAL A 14 1.86 2.07 -0.35
C VAL A 14 0.65 1.20 -0.71
N ARG A 15 0.89 -0.02 -1.23
CA ARG A 15 -0.17 -0.99 -1.53
C ARG A 15 -0.96 -1.40 -0.28
N SER A 16 -0.28 -1.55 0.86
CA SER A 16 -0.92 -1.89 2.15
C SER A 16 -1.86 -0.78 2.62
N VAL A 17 -1.44 0.49 2.52
CA VAL A 17 -2.31 1.64 2.86
C VAL A 17 -3.52 1.68 1.93
N ARG A 18 -3.32 1.53 0.61
CA ARG A 18 -4.41 1.51 -0.37
C ARG A 18 -5.42 0.40 -0.09
N TYR A 19 -4.94 -0.81 0.19
CA TYR A 19 -5.78 -1.94 0.54
C TYR A 19 -6.63 -1.67 1.80
N ILE A 20 -6.01 -1.18 2.88
CA ILE A 20 -6.73 -0.88 4.13
C ILE A 20 -7.82 0.17 3.89
N MET A 21 -7.49 1.24 3.15
CA MET A 21 -8.44 2.28 2.81
C MET A 21 -9.64 1.72 2.04
N LEU A 22 -9.41 0.86 1.03
CA LEU A 22 -10.48 0.27 0.24
C LEU A 22 -11.39 -0.63 1.09
N VAL A 23 -10.80 -1.45 1.97
CA VAL A 23 -11.56 -2.28 2.92
C VAL A 23 -12.38 -1.41 3.88
N ASP A 24 -11.80 -0.33 4.43
CA ASP A 24 -12.49 0.58 5.33
C ASP A 24 -13.65 1.33 4.63
N THR A 25 -13.58 1.52 3.31
CA THR A 25 -14.67 2.07 2.48
C THR A 25 -15.69 1.03 2.01
N GLY A 26 -15.55 -0.24 2.43
CA GLY A 26 -16.52 -1.30 2.17
C GLY A 26 -16.22 -2.18 0.95
N ALA A 27 -15.05 -2.08 0.35
CA ALA A 27 -14.64 -3.00 -0.72
C ALA A 27 -14.44 -4.43 -0.17
N SER A 28 -14.73 -5.43 -1.00
CA SER A 28 -14.39 -6.82 -0.67
C SER A 28 -12.87 -7.00 -0.57
N ASN A 29 -12.41 -7.99 0.19
CA ASN A 29 -10.98 -8.29 0.28
C ASN A 29 -10.34 -8.59 -1.09
N ALA A 30 -11.10 -9.24 -1.98
CA ALA A 30 -10.64 -9.58 -3.33
C ALA A 30 -10.48 -8.31 -4.18
N ASP A 31 -11.48 -7.43 -4.19
CA ASP A 31 -11.44 -6.18 -4.95
C ASP A 31 -10.37 -5.23 -4.41
N ALA A 32 -10.29 -5.07 -3.09
CA ALA A 32 -9.27 -4.25 -2.44
C ALA A 32 -7.85 -4.74 -2.77
N THR A 33 -7.64 -6.07 -2.79
CA THR A 33 -6.36 -6.66 -3.15
C THR A 33 -6.03 -6.42 -4.62
N ARG A 34 -7.00 -6.65 -5.54
CA ARG A 34 -6.82 -6.42 -6.98
C ARG A 34 -6.44 -4.97 -7.25
N GLU A 35 -7.19 -4.02 -6.72
CA GLU A 35 -6.95 -2.58 -6.90
C GLU A 35 -5.63 -2.12 -6.29
N ALA A 36 -5.27 -2.59 -5.10
CA ALA A 36 -3.99 -2.24 -4.49
C ALA A 36 -2.79 -2.77 -5.30
N LEU A 37 -2.92 -3.91 -5.98
CA LEU A 37 -1.86 -4.49 -6.81
C LEU A 37 -1.66 -3.77 -8.15
N LEU A 38 -2.64 -2.98 -8.61
CA LEU A 38 -2.49 -2.17 -9.83
C LEU A 38 -1.42 -1.08 -9.68
N LEU A 39 -1.22 -0.55 -8.46
CA LEU A 39 -0.20 0.46 -8.19
C LEU A 39 1.20 -0.08 -8.52
N PHE A 40 2.01 0.73 -9.21
CA PHE A 40 3.31 0.36 -9.76
C PHE A 40 3.27 -0.82 -10.76
N GLY A 41 2.10 -1.11 -11.32
CA GLY A 41 1.89 -2.12 -12.36
C GLY A 41 1.74 -1.49 -13.74
N GLU A 42 1.60 -2.31 -14.79
CA GLU A 42 1.50 -1.83 -16.18
C GLU A 42 0.27 -0.95 -16.45
N LEU A 43 -0.75 -1.06 -15.60
CA LEU A 43 -2.01 -0.32 -15.72
C LEU A 43 -2.07 0.93 -14.82
N SER A 44 -1.05 1.23 -14.02
CA SER A 44 -0.99 2.49 -13.27
C SER A 44 -0.33 3.60 -14.09
N THR A 45 -0.74 4.84 -13.85
CA THR A 45 0.00 6.00 -14.35
C THR A 45 1.01 6.49 -13.30
N PRO A 46 2.09 7.18 -13.71
CA PRO A 46 3.00 7.81 -12.76
C PRO A 46 2.30 8.77 -11.78
N GLN A 47 1.22 9.42 -12.22
CA GLN A 47 0.46 10.34 -11.38
C GLN A 47 -0.34 9.60 -10.29
N ASP A 48 -0.93 8.46 -10.62
CA ASP A 48 -1.64 7.61 -9.64
C ASP A 48 -0.69 7.10 -8.57
N ASP A 49 0.49 6.64 -8.99
CA ASP A 49 1.54 6.16 -8.10
C ASP A 49 2.05 7.28 -7.18
N ILE A 50 2.29 8.49 -7.71
CA ILE A 50 2.68 9.65 -6.91
C ILE A 50 1.60 10.03 -5.88
N ASN A 51 0.33 10.03 -6.30
CA ASN A 51 -0.79 10.34 -5.41
C ASN A 51 -0.91 9.30 -4.29
N ALA A 52 -0.77 8.01 -4.62
CA ALA A 52 -0.78 6.93 -3.65
C ALA A 52 0.41 6.99 -2.67
N ILE A 53 1.61 7.33 -3.16
CA ILE A 53 2.80 7.55 -2.30
C ILE A 53 2.54 8.68 -1.31
N ARG A 54 2.09 9.85 -1.79
CA ARG A 54 1.83 11.02 -0.93
C ARG A 54 0.77 10.72 0.12
N PHE A 55 -0.31 10.05 -0.28
CA PHE A 55 -1.36 9.64 0.63
C PHE A 55 -0.84 8.67 1.70
N ALA A 56 -0.07 7.66 1.30
CA ALA A 56 0.51 6.70 2.23
C ALA A 56 1.45 7.39 3.22
N GLN A 57 2.30 8.31 2.75
CA GLN A 57 3.20 9.09 3.60
C GLN A 57 2.43 9.93 4.64
N ASP A 58 1.43 10.70 4.21
CA ASP A 58 0.61 11.51 5.12
C ASP A 58 -0.08 10.65 6.18
N MET A 59 -0.61 9.49 5.79
CA MET A 59 -1.21 8.53 6.73
C MET A 59 -0.18 7.96 7.72
N ALA A 60 1.02 7.63 7.26
CA ALA A 60 2.07 7.12 8.14
C ALA A 60 2.53 8.20 9.14
N ASP A 61 2.72 9.43 8.69
CA ASP A 61 3.15 10.55 9.53
C ASP A 61 2.11 10.82 10.63
N ARG A 62 0.82 10.89 10.27
CA ARG A 62 -0.27 11.17 11.22
C ARG A 62 -0.56 10.01 12.17
N MET A 63 -0.54 8.77 11.69
CA MET A 63 -1.08 7.62 12.45
C MET A 63 0.01 6.79 13.14
N THR A 64 1.25 6.85 12.67
CA THR A 64 2.31 5.92 13.09
C THR A 64 3.66 6.59 13.34
N GLY A 65 3.73 7.93 13.26
CA GLY A 65 4.98 8.68 13.35
C GLY A 65 5.97 8.32 12.22
N GLY A 66 5.46 8.19 11.00
CA GLY A 66 6.23 7.88 9.79
C GLY A 66 6.60 6.39 9.62
N LYS A 67 6.10 5.49 10.50
CA LYS A 67 6.46 4.07 10.46
C LYS A 67 5.63 3.31 9.42
N GLN A 68 6.30 2.70 8.45
CA GLN A 68 5.64 1.87 7.43
C GLN A 68 5.20 0.48 7.93
N GLN A 69 5.95 -0.11 8.87
CA GLN A 69 5.75 -1.50 9.31
C GLN A 69 4.34 -1.77 9.89
N PRO A 70 3.74 -0.89 10.72
CA PRO A 70 2.39 -1.10 11.23
C PRO A 70 1.33 -1.25 10.13
N TRP A 71 1.42 -0.45 9.05
CA TRP A 71 0.51 -0.52 7.90
C TRP A 71 0.60 -1.86 7.17
N ILE A 72 1.84 -2.33 6.94
CA ILE A 72 2.09 -3.62 6.31
C ILE A 72 1.51 -4.76 7.15
N GLN A 73 1.71 -4.73 8.47
CA GLN A 73 1.19 -5.77 9.37
C GLN A 73 -0.34 -5.74 9.47
N ALA A 74 -0.93 -4.56 9.56
CA ALA A 74 -2.37 -4.39 9.59
C ALA A 74 -3.04 -4.90 8.29
N ALA A 75 -2.48 -4.61 7.13
CA ALA A 75 -3.00 -5.10 5.85
C ALA A 75 -2.93 -6.63 5.79
N LYS A 76 -1.81 -7.21 6.23
CA LYS A 76 -1.62 -8.67 6.28
C LYS A 76 -2.64 -9.34 7.21
N ALA A 77 -2.87 -8.77 8.39
CA ALA A 77 -3.85 -9.27 9.36
C ALA A 77 -5.29 -9.20 8.83
N ARG A 78 -5.59 -8.27 7.93
CA ARG A 78 -6.90 -8.11 7.31
C ARG A 78 -7.13 -8.99 6.07
N GLY A 79 -6.09 -9.70 5.61
CA GLY A 79 -6.18 -10.64 4.50
C GLY A 79 -5.58 -10.14 3.19
N PHE A 80 -4.73 -9.09 3.22
CA PHE A 80 -4.05 -8.62 2.02
C PHE A 80 -3.16 -9.72 1.42
N GLY A 81 -3.53 -10.18 0.22
CA GLY A 81 -2.83 -11.24 -0.51
C GLY A 81 -1.62 -10.75 -1.33
N GLY A 82 -1.36 -9.45 -1.36
CA GLY A 82 -0.30 -8.83 -2.17
C GLY A 82 1.11 -9.04 -1.61
N GLY A 83 1.52 -10.31 -1.46
CA GLY A 83 2.91 -10.71 -1.29
C GLY A 83 3.81 -10.00 -2.30
N VAL A 84 5.06 -9.74 -1.89
CA VAL A 84 6.10 -9.25 -2.81
C VAL A 84 6.31 -10.28 -3.91
#